data_AF-A0A009H667-F1
#
_entry.id   AF-A0A009H667-F1
#
_cell.length_a   1.000
_cell.length_b   1.000
_cell.length_c   1.000
_cell.angle_alpha   90.00
_cell.angle_beta   90.00
_cell.angle_gamma   90.00
#
_symmetry.space_group_name_H-M   'P 1'
#
loop_
_entity.id
_entity.type
_entity.pdbx_description
1 polymer ?
#
loop_
_entity_poly.entity_id
_entity_poly.type
_entity_poly.pdbx_seq_one_letter_code
_entity_poly.pdbx_strand_id
1 'polypeptide(L)' 'MASSVLYELIEWAIAIGLSPEEAENYNGQQGDMWDAHKDMLLATIGAIFYGLLALMLPSKTNNS' A
#
# COMPACT_ATOMS: atom_id res chain seq x y z
N MET A 1 3.72 -2.94 -1.54
CA MET A 1 3.91 -3.90 -0.43
C MET A 1 5.11 -3.53 0.43
N ALA A 2 6.36 -3.82 0.05
CA ALA A 2 7.51 -3.51 0.90
C ALA A 2 7.66 -2.01 1.21
N SER A 3 7.44 -1.15 0.22
CA SER A 3 7.40 0.31 0.38
C SER A 3 6.24 0.78 1.27
N SER A 4 5.08 0.10 1.19
CA SER A 4 3.88 0.42 1.98
C SER A 4 4.13 0.21 3.48
N VAL A 5 4.74 -0.92 3.87
CA VAL A 5 5.12 -1.18 5.27
C VAL A 5 6.09 -0.13 5.81
N LEU A 6 7.04 0.30 4.99
CA LEU A 6 8.01 1.33 5.35
C LEU A 6 7.35 2.70 5.53
N TYR A 7 6.37 3.01 4.67
CA TYR A 7 5.57 4.22 4.74
C TYR A 7 4.72 4.28 6.01
N GLU A 8 4.04 3.18 6.36
CA GLU A 8 3.27 3.04 7.61
C GLU A 8 4.13 3.25 8.88
N LEU A 9 5.37 2.76 8.89
CA LEU A 9 6.29 2.98 10.00
C LEU A 9 6.71 4.46 10.13
N ILE A 10 6.81 5.18 9.01
CA ILE A 10 7.09 6.61 8.98
C ILE A 10 5.88 7.38 9.51
N GLU A 11 4.67 7.05 9.06
CA GLU A 11 3.43 7.65 9.56
C GLU A 11 3.23 7.39 11.06
N TRP A 12 3.53 6.18 11.54
CA TRP A 12 3.53 5.87 12.97
C TRP A 12 4.53 6.71 13.75
N ALA A 13 5.75 6.88 13.23
CA ALA A 13 6.77 7.71 13.87
C ALA A 13 6.37 9.20 13.95
N ILE A 14 5.73 9.72 12.89
CA ILE A 14 5.21 11.10 12.84
C ILE A 14 4.03 11.26 13.82
N ALA A 15 3.12 10.29 13.87
CA ALA A 15 1.93 10.32 14.73
C ALA A 15 2.28 10.37 16.24
N ILE A 16 3.43 9.84 16.65
CA ILE A 16 3.91 9.96 18.04
C ILE A 16 4.28 11.41 18.40
N GLY A 17 4.68 12.22 17.41
CA GLY A 17 5.13 13.60 17.61
C GLY A 17 4.08 14.68 17.33
N LEU A 18 2.97 14.35 16.68
CA LEU A 18 1.89 15.28 16.31
C LEU A 18 0.67 15.14 17.21
N SER A 19 -0.20 16.15 17.22
CA SER A 19 -1.55 15.97 17.78
C SER A 19 -2.37 15.01 16.90
N PRO A 20 -3.40 14.35 17.45
CA PRO A 20 -4.22 13.40 16.69
C PRO A 20 -4.83 13.99 15.42
N GLU A 21 -5.30 15.25 15.48
CA GLU A 21 -5.91 15.96 14.34
C GLU A 21 -4.88 16.29 13.24
N GLU A 22 -3.65 16.64 13.63
CA GLU A 22 -2.57 16.90 12.67
C GLU A 22 -2.08 15.60 12.01
N ALA A 23 -1.98 14.51 12.78
CA ALA A 23 -1.64 13.20 12.25
C ALA A 23 -2.72 12.66 11.30
N GLU A 24 -3.99 12.84 11.64
CA GLU A 24 -5.13 12.47 10.79
C GLU A 24 -5.16 13.26 9.48
N ASN A 25 -4.92 14.57 9.54
CA ASN A 25 -4.83 15.42 8.35
C ASN A 25 -3.60 15.09 7.49
N TYR A 26 -2.47 14.71 8.11
CA TYR A 26 -1.27 14.31 7.38
C TYR A 26 -1.45 12.97 6.66
N ASN A 27 -2.01 11.98 7.36
CA ASN A 27 -2.27 10.63 6.80
C ASN A 27 -3.49 10.60 5.88
N GLY A 28 -4.38 11.60 5.94
CA GLY A 28 -5.57 11.68 5.07
C GLY A 28 -6.71 10.72 5.44
N GLN A 29 -6.75 10.25 6.70
CA GLN A 29 -7.64 9.16 7.14
C GLN A 29 -9.13 9.52 7.20
N GLN A 30 -9.50 10.81 7.22
CA GLN A 30 -10.91 11.28 7.19
C GLN A 30 -11.82 10.56 8.22
N GLY A 31 -11.31 10.28 9.42
CA GLY A 31 -12.00 9.56 10.48
C GLY A 31 -11.98 8.03 10.37
N ASP A 32 -11.37 7.46 9.34
CA ASP A 32 -11.23 6.03 9.13
C ASP A 32 -9.84 5.53 9.56
N MET A 33 -9.75 5.02 10.79
CA MET A 33 -8.51 4.41 11.31
C MET A 33 -8.01 3.19 10.52
N TRP A 34 -8.85 2.61 9.65
CA TRP A 34 -8.52 1.43 8.86
C TRP A 34 -8.13 1.76 7.41
N ASP A 35 -8.08 3.03 7.03
CA ASP A 35 -7.80 3.48 5.65
C ASP A 35 -6.50 2.85 5.11
N ALA A 36 -5.39 3.04 5.84
CA ALA A 36 -4.10 2.39 5.65
C ALA A 36 -4.18 0.87 5.38
N HIS A 37 -4.90 0.15 6.25
CA HIS A 37 -5.07 -1.31 6.12
C HIS A 37 -5.85 -1.70 4.87
N LYS A 38 -6.88 -0.92 4.50
CA LYS A 38 -7.71 -1.14 3.32
C LYS A 38 -6.91 -0.90 2.03
N ASP A 39 -6.12 0.17 1.99
CA ASP A 39 -5.25 0.49 0.87
C ASP A 39 -4.20 -0.59 0.63
N MET A 40 -3.53 -1.05 1.70
CA MET A 40 -2.57 -2.15 1.61
C MET A 40 -3.23 -3.44 1.14
N LEU A 41 -4.42 -3.79 1.65
CA LEU A 41 -5.15 -4.97 1.21
C LEU A 41 -5.52 -4.88 -0.28
N LEU A 42 -6.04 -3.73 -0.72
CA LEU A 42 -6.43 -3.50 -2.11
C LEU A 42 -5.21 -3.59 -3.04
N ALA A 43 -4.09 -2.98 -2.64
CA ALA A 43 -2.82 -3.08 -3.37
C ALA A 43 -2.30 -4.53 -3.42
N THR A 44 -2.43 -5.29 -2.33
CA THR A 44 -2.04 -6.71 -2.27
C THR A 44 -2.85 -7.53 -3.26
N ILE A 45 -4.18 -7.38 -3.21
CA ILE A 45 -5.11 -8.07 -4.10
C ILE A 45 -4.79 -7.73 -5.56
N GLY A 46 -4.62 -6.43 -5.88
CA GLY A 46 -4.24 -5.99 -7.21
C GLY A 46 -2.92 -6.59 -7.70
N ALA A 47 -1.91 -6.65 -6.82
CA ALA A 47 -0.62 -7.27 -7.15
C ALA A 47 -0.74 -8.79 -7.40
N ILE A 48 -1.55 -9.50 -6.62
CA ILE A 48 -1.83 -10.93 -6.84
C ILE A 48 -2.54 -11.13 -8.19
N PHE A 49 -3.58 -10.35 -8.48
CA PHE A 49 -4.29 -10.42 -9.75
C PHE A 49 -3.37 -10.16 -10.94
N TYR A 50 -2.55 -9.10 -10.87
CA TYR A 50 -1.57 -8.80 -11.91
C TYR A 50 -0.54 -9.93 -12.07
N GLY A 51 0.00 -10.44 -10.96
CA GLY A 51 0.96 -11.55 -10.98
C GLY A 51 0.38 -12.81 -11.62
N LEU A 52 -0.86 -13.17 -11.28
CA LEU A 52 -1.56 -14.30 -11.90
C LEU A 52 -1.77 -14.08 -13.40
N LEU A 53 -2.21 -12.90 -13.83
CA LEU A 53 -2.35 -12.56 -15.24
C LEU A 53 -1.01 -12.64 -15.99
N ALA A 54 0.06 -12.09 -15.41
CA ALA A 54 1.39 -12.13 -15.99
C ALA A 54 1.92 -13.56 -16.17
N LEU A 55 1.57 -14.48 -15.26
CA LEU A 55 1.91 -15.90 -15.36
C LEU A 55 1.06 -16.65 -16.40
N MET A 56 -0.18 -16.23 -16.64
CA MET A 56 -1.06 -16.82 -17.65
C MET A 56 -0.77 -16.32 -19.06
N LEU A 57 -0.14 -15.15 -19.20
CA LEU A 57 0.28 -14.62 -20.49
C LEU A 57 1.51 -15.37 -21.00
N PRO A 58 1.49 -15.91 -22.23
CA PRO A 58 2.64 -16.60 -22.80
C PRO A 58 3.81 -15.61 -22.94
N SER A 59 4.94 -15.91 -22.30
CA SER A 59 6.16 -15.14 -22.48
C SER A 59 6.60 -15.23 -23.95
N LYS A 60 6.76 -14.09 -24.63
CA LYS A 60 7.30 -14.05 -25.98
C LYS A 60 8.79 -14.41 -25.93
N THR A 61 9.11 -15.69 -26.16
CA THR A 61 10.49 -16.16 -26.30
C THR A 61 11.04 -15.59 -27.61
N ASN A 62 11.89 -14.57 -27.52
CA ASN A 62 12.61 -14.05 -28.67
C ASN A 62 13.70 -15.08 -29.05
N ASN A 63 13.38 -15.98 -29.97
CA ASN A 63 14.38 -16.80 -30.64
C ASN A 63 15.11 -15.90 -31.64
N SER A 64 16.36 -15.54 -31.31
CA SER A 64 17.34 -14.98 -32.24
C SER A 64 18.12 -16.09 -32.91
#